data_AF-A0A6I8M695-F1
#
_entry.id   AF-A0A6I8M695-F1
#
_cell.length_a   1.000
_cell.length_b   1.000
_cell.length_c   1.000
_cell.angle_alpha   90.00
_cell.angle_beta   90.00
_cell.angle_gamma   90.00
#
_symmetry.space_group_name_H-M   'P 1'
#
loop_
_entity.id
_entity.type
_entity.pdbx_description
1 polymer ?
#
loop_
_entity_poly.entity_id
_entity_poly.type
_entity_poly.pdbx_seq_one_letter_code
_entity_poly.pdbx_strand_id
1 'polypeptide(L)'
;MEYELISTVINMSNNKEWYLAVHEWNIIGFYDDEECESECVCGKKGIRYLYKIVNRYNKNILYPIGSSCIRKFAREDMNEDISLYEQLLRLTSEYSRTGKVLLDSEFFSRRLINYFYDKGCFGNNDNAEKNRDFLINMFNKRNQPTENQEKYIWSLLNKNIKPYLDKVIKENKVRKNN
;
A
#
# COMPACT_ATOMS: atom_id res chain seq x y z
N MET A 1 10.85 -23.12 16.50
CA MET A 1 10.68 -22.84 15.05
C MET A 1 11.47 -21.58 14.79
N GLU A 2 12.61 -21.72 14.11
CA GLU A 2 13.50 -20.60 13.83
C GLU A 2 13.07 -19.99 12.49
N TYR A 3 12.91 -18.67 12.43
CA TYR A 3 12.44 -18.01 11.21
C TYR A 3 13.64 -17.65 10.33
N GLU A 4 13.64 -18.14 9.09
CA GLU A 4 14.77 -18.10 8.15
C GLU A 4 14.91 -16.78 7.39
N LEU A 5 14.50 -15.65 7.98
CA LEU A 5 14.50 -14.36 7.27
C LEU A 5 15.92 -13.94 6.86
N ILE A 6 16.85 -13.98 7.81
CA ILE A 6 18.21 -13.47 7.62
C ILE A 6 18.95 -14.30 6.57
N SER A 7 18.93 -15.62 6.71
CA SER A 7 19.54 -16.57 5.78
C SER A 7 18.97 -16.42 4.37
N THR A 8 17.64 -16.36 4.24
CA THR A 8 16.95 -16.17 2.95
C THR A 8 17.37 -14.87 2.26
N VAL A 9 17.35 -13.73 2.96
CA VAL A 9 17.73 -12.44 2.39
C VAL A 9 19.21 -12.43 1.97
N ILE A 10 20.11 -12.91 2.83
CA ILE A 10 21.57 -12.96 2.55
C ILE A 10 21.87 -13.87 1.34
N ASN A 11 21.19 -15.01 1.24
CA ASN A 11 21.38 -15.94 0.13
C ASN A 11 20.94 -15.34 -1.21
N MET A 12 19.89 -14.52 -1.19
CA MET A 12 19.33 -13.88 -2.39
C MET A 12 19.92 -12.48 -2.67
N SER A 13 20.79 -11.98 -1.79
CA SER A 13 21.52 -10.71 -1.95
C SER A 13 22.93 -10.90 -2.52
N ASN A 14 23.47 -9.80 -3.08
CA ASN A 14 24.87 -9.74 -3.49
C ASN A 14 25.77 -9.63 -2.26
N ASN A 15 25.44 -8.71 -1.34
CA ASN A 15 26.12 -8.58 -0.07
C ASN A 15 25.76 -9.73 0.89
N LYS A 16 26.75 -10.16 1.69
CA LYS A 16 26.58 -11.24 2.69
C LYS A 16 26.45 -10.73 4.11
N GLU A 17 26.62 -9.42 4.31
CA GLU A 17 26.37 -8.74 5.57
C GLU A 17 24.94 -8.20 5.59
N TRP A 18 24.17 -8.56 6.63
CA TRP A 18 22.75 -8.20 6.74
C TRP A 18 22.47 -6.72 6.49
N TYR A 19 23.24 -5.84 7.16
CA TYR A 19 23.00 -4.40 7.08
C TYR A 19 23.21 -3.84 5.67
N LEU A 20 24.10 -4.44 4.86
CA LEU A 20 24.30 -4.07 3.46
C LEU A 20 23.24 -4.71 2.56
N ALA A 21 22.94 -5.99 2.79
CA ALA A 21 22.01 -6.78 1.99
C ALA A 21 20.61 -6.16 1.94
N VAL A 22 20.09 -5.66 3.07
CA VAL A 22 18.74 -5.08 3.15
C VAL A 22 18.56 -3.80 2.31
N HIS A 23 19.63 -3.07 1.99
CA HIS A 23 19.59 -1.88 1.12
C HIS A 23 19.53 -2.21 -0.38
N GLU A 24 19.59 -3.50 -0.73
CA GLU A 24 19.47 -3.96 -2.11
C GLU A 24 18.01 -4.12 -2.56
N TRP A 25 17.05 -4.14 -1.63
CA TRP A 25 15.68 -4.57 -1.92
C TRP A 25 14.70 -3.40 -2.05
N ASN A 26 13.79 -3.46 -3.03
CA ASN A 26 12.71 -2.50 -3.21
C ASN A 26 11.35 -3.21 -3.32
N ILE A 27 10.30 -2.60 -2.80
CA ILE A 27 8.92 -3.10 -2.95
C ILE A 27 8.45 -2.86 -4.39
N ILE A 28 7.96 -3.92 -5.04
CA ILE A 28 7.43 -3.90 -6.41
C ILE A 28 5.99 -4.43 -6.50
N GLY A 29 5.44 -4.92 -5.39
CA GLY A 29 4.05 -5.37 -5.32
C GLY A 29 3.58 -5.51 -3.88
N PHE A 30 2.28 -5.36 -3.69
CA PHE A 30 1.57 -5.50 -2.43
C PHE A 30 0.25 -6.23 -2.69
N TYR A 31 -0.15 -7.10 -1.76
CA TYR A 31 -1.30 -7.98 -1.90
C TYR A 31 -2.04 -8.18 -0.58
N ASP A 32 -3.37 -8.30 -0.65
CA ASP A 32 -4.21 -8.70 0.49
C ASP A 32 -4.59 -10.19 0.38
N ASP A 33 -4.09 -10.99 1.33
CA ASP A 33 -4.51 -12.36 1.53
C ASP A 33 -5.52 -12.44 2.69
N GLU A 34 -6.79 -12.14 2.36
CA GLU A 34 -7.87 -12.07 3.35
C GLU A 34 -8.04 -13.36 4.17
N GLU A 35 -7.77 -14.52 3.56
CA GLU A 35 -7.86 -15.85 4.20
C GLU A 35 -6.61 -16.21 5.01
N CYS A 36 -5.53 -15.43 4.90
CA CYS A 36 -4.26 -15.63 5.60
C CYS A 36 -3.62 -17.02 5.36
N GLU A 37 -3.81 -17.59 4.18
CA GLU A 37 -3.31 -18.93 3.81
C GLU A 37 -1.82 -18.92 3.45
N SER A 38 -1.30 -17.76 3.07
CA SER A 38 0.07 -17.61 2.59
C SER A 38 1.11 -17.78 3.70
N GLU A 39 2.26 -18.32 3.30
CA GLU A 39 3.44 -18.48 4.16
C GLU A 39 4.55 -17.52 3.70
N CYS A 40 4.99 -16.67 4.62
CA CYS A 40 6.09 -15.74 4.40
C CYS A 40 7.38 -16.49 4.01
N VAL A 41 8.27 -15.86 3.25
CA VAL A 41 9.64 -16.36 2.97
C VAL A 41 10.46 -16.71 4.22
N CYS A 42 10.07 -16.22 5.41
CA CYS A 42 10.72 -16.59 6.67
C CYS A 42 10.13 -17.84 7.35
N GLY A 43 9.07 -18.44 6.79
CA GLY A 43 8.32 -19.57 7.35
C GLY A 43 7.10 -19.19 8.21
N LYS A 44 6.81 -17.89 8.38
CA LYS A 44 5.64 -17.45 9.15
C LYS A 44 4.34 -17.59 8.34
N LYS A 45 3.40 -18.39 8.86
CA LYS A 45 2.03 -18.57 8.33
C LYS A 45 1.06 -17.53 8.91
N GLY A 46 -0.15 -17.44 8.34
CA GLY A 46 -1.21 -16.60 8.88
C GLY A 46 -0.96 -15.11 8.68
N ILE A 47 -0.32 -14.73 7.57
CA ILE A 47 -0.03 -13.32 7.24
C ILE A 47 -1.02 -12.81 6.20
N ARG A 48 -1.62 -11.64 6.48
CA ARG A 48 -2.61 -11.01 5.59
C ARG A 48 -1.96 -10.13 4.51
N TYR A 49 -1.13 -9.17 4.91
CA TYR A 49 -0.50 -8.24 3.97
C TYR A 49 0.81 -8.81 3.44
N LEU A 50 0.82 -9.10 2.14
CA LEU A 50 1.95 -9.70 1.44
C LEU A 50 2.61 -8.67 0.53
N TYR A 51 3.93 -8.77 0.41
CA TYR A 51 4.70 -7.91 -0.47
C TYR A 51 5.56 -8.76 -1.38
N LYS A 52 5.84 -8.20 -2.55
CA LYS A 52 6.85 -8.68 -3.50
C LYS A 52 7.97 -7.65 -3.50
N ILE A 53 9.17 -8.09 -3.15
CA ILE A 53 10.37 -7.25 -3.18
C ILE A 53 11.36 -7.78 -4.20
N VAL A 54 12.08 -6.87 -4.86
CA VAL A 54 13.12 -7.19 -5.83
C VAL A 54 14.45 -6.63 -5.38
N ASN A 55 15.50 -7.42 -5.56
CA ASN A 55 16.85 -6.95 -5.44
C ASN A 55 17.21 -6.10 -6.67
N ARG A 56 17.55 -4.83 -6.46
CA ARG A 56 17.81 -3.86 -7.54
C ARG A 56 19.03 -4.23 -8.39
N TYR A 57 19.97 -5.01 -7.87
CA TYR A 57 21.23 -5.35 -8.53
C TYR A 57 21.13 -6.68 -9.30
N ASN A 58 20.72 -7.76 -8.64
CA ASN A 58 20.69 -9.10 -9.24
C ASN A 58 19.31 -9.56 -9.72
N LYS A 59 18.27 -8.75 -9.49
CA LYS A 59 16.87 -9.01 -9.88
C LYS A 59 16.22 -10.21 -9.19
N ASN A 60 16.83 -10.79 -8.17
CA ASN A 60 16.20 -11.80 -7.32
C ASN A 60 14.93 -11.23 -6.68
N ILE A 61 13.94 -12.10 -6.47
CA ILE A 61 12.62 -11.73 -5.97
C ILE A 61 12.34 -12.51 -4.70
N LEU A 62 11.86 -11.82 -3.66
CA LEU A 62 11.26 -12.46 -2.49
C LEU A 62 9.76 -12.22 -2.51
N TYR A 63 9.01 -13.32 -2.52
CA TYR A 63 7.56 -13.33 -2.43
C TYR A 63 7.05 -14.69 -1.92
N PRO A 64 6.03 -14.71 -1.05
CA PRO A 64 5.47 -13.56 -0.36
C PRO A 64 6.31 -13.18 0.87
N ILE A 65 6.59 -11.89 1.07
CA ILE A 65 7.21 -11.40 2.31
C ILE A 65 6.22 -10.54 3.09
N GLY A 66 6.04 -10.81 4.38
CA GLY A 66 5.12 -10.06 5.23
C GLY A 66 5.72 -8.74 5.73
N SER A 67 4.86 -7.77 6.09
CA SER A 67 5.30 -6.45 6.56
C SER A 67 6.21 -6.52 7.80
N SER A 68 5.92 -7.42 8.75
CA SER A 68 6.78 -7.62 9.93
C SER A 68 8.21 -8.06 9.59
N CYS A 69 8.42 -8.74 8.45
CA CYS A 69 9.75 -9.13 8.00
C CYS A 69 10.48 -7.96 7.35
N ILE A 70 9.81 -7.20 6.47
CA ILE A 70 10.43 -6.02 5.87
C ILE A 70 10.74 -4.95 6.93
N ARG A 71 9.90 -4.77 7.96
CA ARG A 71 10.18 -3.83 9.06
C ARG A 71 11.51 -4.11 9.77
N LYS A 72 11.99 -5.37 9.78
CA LYS A 72 13.30 -5.75 10.31
C LYS A 72 14.48 -5.23 9.48
N PHE A 73 14.25 -4.76 8.25
CA PHE A 73 15.27 -4.15 7.42
C PHE A 73 15.68 -2.78 7.97
N ALA A 74 14.93 -2.23 8.94
CA ALA A 74 15.21 -0.96 9.60
C ALA A 74 15.36 0.22 8.61
N ARG A 75 14.67 0.12 7.48
CA ARG A 75 14.65 1.11 6.41
C ARG A 75 13.38 1.94 6.48
N GLU A 76 13.56 3.23 6.78
CA GLU A 76 12.45 4.18 6.94
C GLU A 76 11.60 4.28 5.67
N ASP A 77 12.24 4.38 4.51
CA ASP A 77 11.56 4.46 3.21
C ASP A 77 10.66 3.24 2.94
N MET A 78 11.15 2.03 3.21
CA MET A 78 10.33 0.81 3.07
C MET A 78 9.21 0.73 4.11
N ASN A 79 9.44 1.21 5.33
CA ASN A 79 8.44 1.22 6.39
C ASN A 79 7.29 2.18 6.08
N GLU A 80 7.59 3.33 5.49
CA GLU A 80 6.59 4.28 5.01
C GLU A 80 5.74 3.69 3.88
N ASP A 81 6.38 3.01 2.91
CA ASP A 81 5.71 2.34 1.81
C ASP A 81 4.78 1.23 2.30
N ILE A 82 5.25 0.40 3.24
CA ILE A 82 4.41 -0.61 3.89
C ILE A 82 3.18 0.03 4.53
N SER A 83 3.38 1.08 5.32
CA SER A 83 2.28 1.75 6.03
C SER A 83 1.25 2.31 5.05
N LEU A 84 1.72 2.91 3.95
CA LEU A 84 0.87 3.39 2.86
C LEU A 84 0.08 2.25 2.19
N TYR A 85 0.75 1.15 1.83
CA TYR A 85 0.10 0.03 1.15
C TYR A 85 -0.86 -0.74 2.07
N GLU A 86 -0.54 -0.93 3.36
CA GLU A 86 -1.47 -1.53 4.32
C GLU A 86 -2.74 -0.66 4.44
N GLN A 87 -2.60 0.67 4.46
CA GLN A 87 -3.74 1.57 4.52
C GLN A 87 -4.58 1.52 3.24
N LEU A 88 -3.93 1.48 2.06
CA LEU A 88 -4.62 1.30 0.78
C LEU A 88 -5.39 -0.04 0.74
N LEU A 89 -4.77 -1.13 1.18
CA LEU A 89 -5.41 -2.46 1.20
C LEU A 89 -6.63 -2.49 2.14
N ARG A 90 -6.52 -1.89 3.33
CA ARG A 90 -7.67 -1.74 4.25
C ARG A 90 -8.81 -0.96 3.60
N LEU A 91 -8.50 0.17 2.96
CA LEU A 91 -9.49 0.96 2.24
C LEU A 91 -10.15 0.15 1.10
N THR A 92 -9.38 -0.64 0.35
CA THR A 92 -9.94 -1.48 -0.72
C THR A 92 -10.81 -2.62 -0.19
N SER A 93 -10.46 -3.24 0.94
CA SER A 93 -11.25 -4.30 1.56
C SER A 93 -12.57 -3.73 2.09
N GLU A 94 -12.53 -2.56 2.77
CA GLU A 94 -13.73 -1.88 3.24
C GLU A 94 -14.65 -1.44 2.10
N TYR A 95 -14.07 -0.87 1.04
CA TYR A 95 -14.81 -0.49 -0.15
C TYR A 95 -15.42 -1.70 -0.86
N SER A 96 -14.70 -2.82 -0.96
CA SER A 96 -15.22 -4.06 -1.55
C SER A 96 -16.42 -4.60 -0.77
N ARG A 97 -16.39 -4.48 0.57
CA ARG A 97 -17.46 -4.95 1.47
C ARG A 97 -18.68 -4.06 1.47
N THR A 98 -18.50 -2.73 1.44
CA THR A 98 -19.59 -1.76 1.67
C THR A 98 -20.05 -1.01 0.43
N GLY A 99 -19.23 -0.99 -0.64
CA GLY A 99 -19.41 -0.13 -1.81
C GLY A 99 -19.22 1.37 -1.52
N LYS A 100 -18.77 1.73 -0.31
CA LYS A 100 -18.62 3.12 0.16
C LYS A 100 -17.15 3.46 0.37
N VAL A 101 -16.83 4.73 0.14
CA VAL A 101 -15.54 5.35 0.44
C VAL A 101 -15.87 6.59 1.26
N LEU A 102 -15.37 6.66 2.48
CA LEU A 102 -15.56 7.77 3.39
C LEU A 102 -14.21 8.45 3.65
N LEU A 103 -14.20 9.77 3.69
CA LEU A 103 -13.00 10.55 4.00
C LEU A 103 -12.88 10.65 5.52
N ASP A 104 -12.23 9.67 6.14
CA ASP A 104 -12.02 9.58 7.59
C ASP A 104 -10.60 9.14 7.93
N SER A 105 -10.20 9.28 9.19
CA SER A 105 -8.86 8.91 9.66
C SER A 105 -8.67 7.40 9.85
N GLU A 106 -9.71 6.58 9.73
CA GLU A 106 -9.59 5.13 9.81
C GLU A 106 -8.94 4.58 8.52
N PHE A 107 -9.39 5.09 7.36
CA PHE A 107 -8.92 4.60 6.06
C PHE A 107 -8.07 5.60 5.28
N PHE A 108 -8.11 6.90 5.59
CA PHE A 108 -7.29 7.91 4.90
C PHE A 108 -6.15 8.46 5.74
N SER A 109 -5.11 8.89 5.03
CA SER A 109 -4.05 9.74 5.54
C SER A 109 -3.64 10.74 4.46
N ARG A 110 -2.92 11.81 4.84
CA ARG A 110 -2.36 12.75 3.86
C ARG A 110 -1.45 12.05 2.85
N ARG A 111 -0.66 11.07 3.29
CA ARG A 111 0.22 10.28 2.42
C ARG A 111 -0.59 9.46 1.40
N LEU A 112 -1.70 8.84 1.83
CA LEU A 112 -2.57 8.10 0.92
C LEU A 112 -3.28 9.03 -0.09
N ILE A 113 -3.70 10.23 0.33
CA ILE A 113 -4.26 11.23 -0.59
C ILE A 113 -3.21 11.67 -1.63
N ASN A 114 -1.97 11.93 -1.20
CA ASN A 114 -0.86 12.23 -2.12
C ASN A 114 -0.58 11.06 -3.07
N TYR A 115 -0.61 9.83 -2.57
CA TYR A 115 -0.44 8.66 -3.41
C TYR A 115 -1.51 8.58 -4.51
N PHE A 116 -2.78 8.87 -4.21
CA PHE A 116 -3.81 8.94 -5.25
C PHE A 116 -3.52 10.02 -6.30
N TYR A 117 -2.98 11.17 -5.87
CA TYR A 117 -2.51 12.20 -6.79
C TYR A 117 -1.37 11.71 -7.69
N ASP A 118 -0.35 11.06 -7.13
CA ASP A 118 0.78 10.50 -7.87
C ASP A 118 0.34 9.41 -8.87
N LYS A 119 -0.78 8.73 -8.58
CA LYS A 119 -1.42 7.75 -9.48
C LYS A 119 -2.35 8.39 -10.51
N GLY A 120 -2.46 9.71 -10.55
CA GLY A 120 -3.27 10.46 -11.51
C GLY A 120 -4.78 10.38 -11.23
N CYS A 121 -5.19 10.00 -10.02
CA CYS A 121 -6.62 9.80 -9.73
C CYS A 121 -7.41 11.11 -9.87
N PHE A 122 -6.80 12.27 -9.56
CA PHE A 122 -7.49 13.56 -9.55
C PHE A 122 -7.61 14.25 -10.93
N GLY A 123 -7.34 13.52 -12.03
CA GLY A 123 -7.42 14.02 -13.40
C GLY A 123 -6.11 14.62 -13.92
N ASN A 124 -6.15 15.18 -15.13
CA ASN A 124 -5.00 15.84 -15.75
C ASN A 124 -5.17 17.38 -15.69
N ASN A 125 -4.06 18.13 -15.59
CA ASN A 125 -3.92 19.60 -15.57
C ASN A 125 -3.89 20.24 -14.15
N ASP A 126 -3.84 21.58 -14.10
CA ASP A 126 -3.81 22.47 -12.91
C ASP A 126 -4.90 22.19 -11.85
N ASN A 127 -5.94 21.42 -12.18
CA ASN A 127 -7.00 21.06 -11.24
C ASN A 127 -6.66 19.84 -10.38
N ALA A 128 -5.74 18.97 -10.81
CA ALA A 128 -5.39 17.78 -10.04
C ALA A 128 -4.76 18.13 -8.69
N GLU A 129 -3.86 19.12 -8.69
CA GLU A 129 -3.23 19.64 -7.47
C GLU A 129 -4.26 20.33 -6.57
N LYS A 130 -5.12 21.18 -7.14
CA LYS A 130 -6.23 21.82 -6.39
C LYS A 130 -7.17 20.79 -5.76
N ASN A 131 -7.46 19.70 -6.45
CA ASN A 131 -8.31 18.61 -5.95
C ASN A 131 -7.66 17.87 -4.80
N ARG A 132 -6.37 17.55 -4.95
CA ARG A 132 -5.55 16.96 -3.88
C ARG A 132 -5.54 17.87 -2.66
N ASP A 133 -5.20 19.15 -2.84
CA ASP A 133 -5.10 20.12 -1.75
C ASP A 133 -6.44 20.33 -1.06
N PHE A 134 -7.52 20.42 -1.83
CA PHE A 134 -8.87 20.48 -1.29
C PHE A 134 -9.17 19.26 -0.41
N LEU A 135 -8.87 18.04 -0.88
CA LEU A 135 -9.17 16.82 -0.12
C LEU A 135 -8.32 16.73 1.15
N ILE A 136 -7.04 17.14 1.09
CA ILE A 136 -6.19 17.26 2.28
C ILE A 136 -6.77 18.27 3.27
N ASN A 137 -7.24 19.43 2.78
CA ASN A 137 -7.86 20.45 3.62
C ASN A 137 -9.14 19.93 4.28
N MET A 138 -9.96 19.17 3.56
CA MET A 138 -11.16 18.55 4.12
C MET A 138 -10.83 17.47 5.14
N PHE A 139 -9.81 16.64 4.87
CA PHE A 139 -9.33 15.63 5.81
C PHE A 139 -8.83 16.24 7.13
N ASN A 140 -8.24 17.44 7.07
CA ASN A 140 -7.73 18.14 8.27
C ASN A 140 -8.79 19.00 8.98
N LYS A 141 -9.98 19.14 8.38
CA LYS A 141 -10.99 20.07 8.85
C LYS A 141 -11.59 19.57 10.17
N ARG A 142 -11.60 20.43 11.20
CA ARG A 142 -12.20 20.11 12.51
C ARG A 142 -13.70 20.35 12.57
N ASN A 143 -14.20 21.27 11.75
CA ASN A 143 -15.62 21.61 11.68
C ASN A 143 -16.29 20.85 10.55
N GLN A 144 -17.60 20.66 10.63
CA GLN A 144 -18.37 20.00 9.58
C GLN A 144 -18.17 20.72 8.23
N PRO A 145 -17.96 19.97 7.12
CA PRO A 145 -17.97 20.54 5.78
C PRO A 145 -19.34 21.15 5.46
N THR A 146 -19.37 22.20 4.62
CA THR A 146 -20.64 22.72 4.09
C THR A 146 -21.24 21.73 3.07
N GLU A 147 -22.53 21.84 2.77
CA GLU A 147 -23.18 20.97 1.75
C GLU A 147 -22.44 20.96 0.40
N ASN A 148 -21.91 22.11 -0.02
CA ASN A 148 -21.12 22.21 -1.25
C ASN A 148 -19.77 21.49 -1.12
N GLN A 149 -19.13 21.56 0.05
CA GLN A 149 -17.91 20.80 0.33
C GLN A 149 -18.20 19.30 0.35
N GLU A 150 -19.29 18.85 0.98
CA GLU A 150 -19.70 17.45 1.00
C GLU A 150 -19.96 16.90 -0.40
N LYS A 151 -20.69 17.65 -1.24
CA LYS A 151 -20.90 17.31 -2.66
C LYS A 151 -19.58 17.19 -3.42
N TYR A 152 -18.61 18.07 -3.13
CA TYR A 152 -17.32 18.03 -3.80
C TYR A 152 -16.44 16.87 -3.32
N ILE A 153 -16.38 16.61 -2.01
CA ILE A 153 -15.74 15.42 -1.44
C ILE A 153 -16.34 14.17 -2.08
N TRP A 154 -17.66 14.05 -2.09
CA TRP A 154 -18.36 12.90 -2.68
C TRP A 154 -17.96 12.71 -4.15
N SER A 155 -17.88 13.79 -4.92
CA SER A 155 -17.45 13.73 -6.32
C SER A 155 -16.02 13.20 -6.45
N LEU A 156 -15.08 13.70 -5.65
CA LEU A 156 -13.68 13.24 -5.67
C LEU A 156 -13.58 11.76 -5.24
N LEU A 157 -14.26 11.35 -4.18
CA LEU A 157 -14.22 9.95 -3.74
C LEU A 157 -14.79 9.02 -4.81
N ASN A 158 -15.96 9.34 -5.37
CA ASN A 158 -16.68 8.43 -6.27
C ASN A 158 -16.20 8.46 -7.72
N LYS A 159 -15.80 9.62 -8.25
CA LYS A 159 -15.39 9.75 -9.65
C LYS A 159 -13.88 9.62 -9.85
N ASN A 160 -13.07 9.89 -8.82
CA ASN A 160 -11.62 9.91 -8.93
C ASN A 160 -10.97 8.74 -8.20
N ILE A 161 -11.32 8.49 -6.94
CA ILE A 161 -10.66 7.46 -6.13
C ILE A 161 -11.23 6.06 -6.37
N LYS A 162 -12.56 5.89 -6.37
CA LYS A 162 -13.20 4.57 -6.59
C LYS A 162 -12.70 3.82 -7.83
N PRO A 163 -12.59 4.44 -9.03
CA PRO A 163 -12.07 3.75 -10.21
C PRO A 163 -10.65 3.19 -10.02
N TYR A 164 -9.81 3.88 -9.26
CA TYR A 164 -8.48 3.39 -8.92
C TYR A 164 -8.55 2.21 -7.93
N LEU A 165 -9.42 2.28 -6.93
CA LEU A 165 -9.65 1.16 -6.00
C LEU A 165 -10.14 -0.10 -6.75
N ASP A 166 -11.08 0.05 -7.68
CA ASP A 166 -11.57 -1.06 -8.52
C ASP A 166 -10.41 -1.71 -9.31
N LYS A 167 -9.49 -0.90 -9.84
CA LYS A 167 -8.29 -1.38 -10.52
C LYS A 167 -7.39 -2.16 -9.55
N VAL A 168 -7.11 -1.64 -8.36
CA VAL A 168 -6.28 -2.32 -7.35
C VAL A 168 -6.90 -3.65 -6.94
N ILE A 169 -8.21 -3.69 -6.70
CA ILE A 169 -8.95 -4.91 -6.36
C ILE A 169 -8.83 -5.95 -7.49
N LYS A 170 -9.03 -5.53 -8.74
CA LYS A 170 -8.89 -6.41 -9.91
C LYS A 170 -7.47 -6.97 -10.03
N GLU A 171 -6.45 -6.14 -9.87
CA GLU A 171 -5.04 -6.56 -9.94
C GLU A 171 -4.66 -7.54 -8.82
N ASN A 172 -5.19 -7.34 -7.62
CA ASN A 172 -4.99 -8.24 -6.47
C ASN A 172 -5.65 -9.61 -6.69
N LYS A 173 -6.87 -9.64 -7.25
CA LYS A 173 -7.57 -10.90 -7.57
C LYS A 173 -6.86 -11.72 -8.65
N VAL A 174 -6.38 -11.07 -9.72
CA VAL A 174 -5.68 -11.77 -10.82
C VAL A 174 -4.37 -12.40 -10.34
N ARG A 175 -3.63 -11.69 -9.48
CA ARG A 175 -2.30 -12.11 -9.04
C ARG A 175 -2.29 -13.04 -7.83
N LYS A 176 -3.45 -13.30 -7.19
CA LYS A 176 -3.62 -14.41 -6.23
C LYS A 176 -3.66 -15.78 -6.93
N ASN A 177 -3.97 -15.81 -8.24
CA ASN A 177 -4.10 -17.02 -9.04
C ASN A 177 -2.86 -17.38 -9.90
N ASN A 178 -1.76 -16.60 -9.78
CA ASN A 178 -0.51 -16.78 -10.52
C ASN A 178 0.67 -16.82 -9.54
#